data_AF-A0A1Y3N4P5-F1
#
_entry.id   AF-A0A1Y3N4P5-F1
#
_cell.length_a   1.000
_cell.length_b   1.000
_cell.length_c   1.000
_cell.angle_alpha   90.00
_cell.angle_beta   90.00
_cell.angle_gamma   90.00
#
_symmetry.space_group_name_H-M   'P 1'
#
loop_
_entity.id
_entity.type
_entity.pdbx_description
1 polymer ?
#
loop_
_entity_poly.entity_id
_entity_poly.type
_entity_poly.pdbx_seq_one_letter_code
_entity_poly.pdbx_strand_id
1 'polypeptide(L)'
;IDTSQDYFYNYYHIGLDFLFDGLNNKIKKIICHNNFPGHFDFFKYNRCDYKLKLKQDKEISPEDNWDTIQSILGSPIGPPIIFKRDEDINPFGSTHIYGYNHLLFEV
;
A
#
# COMPACT_ATOMS: atom_id res chain seq x y z
N ILE A 1 -18.45 -8.53 -24.58
CA ILE A 1 -17.14 -7.88 -24.35
C ILE A 1 -17.45 -6.74 -23.40
N ASP A 2 -17.07 -6.88 -22.13
CA ASP A 2 -17.34 -5.86 -21.12
C ASP A 2 -16.40 -4.66 -21.39
N THR A 3 -16.99 -3.53 -21.76
CA THR A 3 -16.29 -2.33 -22.23
C THR A 3 -16.01 -1.32 -21.12
N SER A 4 -16.40 -1.62 -19.89
CA SER A 4 -16.21 -0.69 -18.78
C SER A 4 -14.78 -0.78 -18.23
N GLN A 5 -14.06 0.35 -18.23
CA GLN A 5 -12.71 0.43 -17.69
C GLN A 5 -12.77 0.65 -16.17
N ASP A 6 -11.97 -0.11 -15.43
CA ASP A 6 -11.73 0.16 -14.01
C ASP A 6 -11.17 1.58 -13.84
N TYR A 7 -11.50 2.25 -12.74
CA TYR A 7 -11.08 3.62 -12.49
C TYR A 7 -10.66 3.86 -11.04
N PHE A 8 -9.72 4.77 -10.85
CA PHE A 8 -9.27 5.21 -9.53
C PHE A 8 -10.05 6.42 -9.05
N TYR A 9 -10.34 6.45 -7.76
CA TYR A 9 -10.75 7.65 -7.03
C TYR A 9 -9.74 7.92 -5.92
N ASN A 10 -9.06 9.07 -5.99
CA ASN A 10 -7.95 9.42 -5.11
C ASN A 10 -8.38 10.46 -4.07
N TYR A 11 -8.18 10.14 -2.80
CA TYR A 11 -8.43 11.00 -1.65
C TYR A 11 -7.09 11.48 -1.07
N TYR A 12 -6.45 12.41 -1.76
CA TYR A 12 -5.11 12.93 -1.42
C TYR A 12 -4.99 13.43 0.03
N HIS A 13 -6.03 14.08 0.54
CA HIS A 13 -6.07 14.68 1.88
C HIS A 13 -6.12 13.67 3.04
N ILE A 14 -6.39 12.39 2.77
CA ILE A 14 -6.37 11.29 3.75
C ILE A 14 -5.47 10.12 3.32
N GLY A 15 -4.71 10.27 2.23
CA GLY A 15 -3.77 9.24 1.79
C GLY A 15 -4.41 7.95 1.28
N LEU A 16 -5.59 8.00 0.65
CA LEU A 16 -6.29 6.79 0.19
C LEU A 16 -6.61 6.83 -1.30
N ASP A 17 -6.38 5.72 -2.01
CA ASP A 17 -6.91 5.50 -3.36
C ASP A 17 -7.81 4.26 -3.38
N PHE A 18 -8.94 4.36 -4.09
CA PHE A 18 -9.83 3.24 -4.37
C PHE A 18 -9.86 2.93 -5.86
N LEU A 19 -9.59 1.68 -6.22
CA LEU A 19 -9.84 1.15 -7.55
C LEU A 19 -11.24 0.55 -7.59
N PHE A 20 -12.11 1.08 -8.43
CA PHE A 20 -13.46 0.56 -8.66
C PHE A 20 -13.51 -0.26 -9.95
N ASP A 21 -14.33 -1.32 -9.96
CA ASP A 21 -14.70 -1.98 -11.20
C ASP A 21 -15.61 -1.08 -12.04
N GLY A 22 -15.31 -0.99 -13.32
CA GLY A 22 -16.04 -0.10 -14.25
C GLY A 22 -17.51 -0.49 -14.44
N LEU A 23 -17.88 -1.74 -14.15
CA LEU A 23 -19.21 -2.27 -14.44
C LEU A 23 -20.21 -2.02 -13.30
N ASN A 24 -19.79 -2.28 -12.06
CA ASN A 24 -20.67 -2.28 -10.89
C ASN A 24 -20.28 -1.25 -9.82
N ASN A 25 -19.20 -0.49 -10.03
CA ASN A 25 -18.67 0.47 -9.07
C ASN A 25 -18.36 -0.15 -7.69
N LYS A 26 -17.88 -1.40 -7.66
CA LYS A 26 -17.38 -2.07 -6.45
C LYS A 26 -15.88 -1.92 -6.35
N ILE A 27 -15.40 -1.84 -5.11
CA ILE A 27 -13.97 -1.70 -4.84
C ILE A 27 -13.25 -3.02 -5.15
N LYS A 28 -12.20 -2.93 -5.97
CA LYS A 28 -11.25 -4.00 -6.28
C LYS A 28 -9.96 -3.90 -5.48
N LYS A 29 -9.49 -2.70 -5.20
CA LYS A 29 -8.22 -2.44 -4.49
C LYS A 29 -8.32 -1.16 -3.68
N ILE A 30 -7.71 -1.17 -2.49
CA ILE A 30 -7.49 0.00 -1.65
C ILE A 30 -5.97 0.21 -1.55
N ILE A 31 -5.51 1.45 -1.66
CA ILE A 31 -4.10 1.83 -1.47
C ILE A 31 -4.04 2.85 -0.33
N CYS A 32 -3.24 2.56 0.70
CA CYS A 32 -3.00 3.46 1.83
C CYS A 32 -1.59 4.05 1.70
N HIS A 33 -1.50 5.38 1.63
CA HIS A 33 -0.25 6.12 1.48
C HIS A 33 0.26 6.59 2.83
N ASN A 34 1.46 6.16 3.23
CA ASN A 34 2.01 6.45 4.55
C ASN A 34 2.97 7.66 4.58
N ASN A 35 3.10 8.35 3.45
CA ASN A 35 3.85 9.59 3.29
C ASN A 35 5.25 9.60 3.94
N PHE A 36 6.14 8.66 3.56
CA PHE A 36 7.50 8.60 4.11
C PHE A 36 8.43 9.65 3.46
N PRO A 37 9.19 10.44 4.24
CA PRO A 37 10.12 11.45 3.71
C PRO A 37 11.08 10.84 2.69
N GLY A 38 11.19 11.47 1.51
CA GLY A 38 12.02 11.02 0.39
C GLY A 38 11.35 9.96 -0.51
N HIS A 39 10.12 9.53 -0.21
CA HIS A 39 9.27 8.88 -1.21
C HIS A 39 8.85 9.90 -2.28
N PHE A 40 8.77 9.48 -3.55
CA PHE A 40 8.46 10.38 -4.67
C PHE A 40 7.06 11.04 -4.57
N ASP A 41 6.11 10.38 -3.91
CA ASP A 41 4.77 10.91 -3.63
C ASP A 41 4.69 11.71 -2.31
N PHE A 42 5.82 12.07 -1.65
CA PHE A 42 5.80 12.63 -0.29
C PHE A 42 5.03 13.96 -0.12
N PHE A 43 4.90 14.74 -1.19
CA PHE A 43 4.13 16.00 -1.17
C PHE A 43 2.74 15.87 -1.78
N LYS A 44 2.39 14.67 -2.26
CA LYS A 44 1.15 14.43 -2.99
C LYS A 44 0.01 13.95 -2.09
N TYR A 45 0.34 13.20 -1.04
CA TYR A 45 -0.65 12.62 -0.13
C TYR A 45 -0.35 13.01 1.32
N ASN A 46 -1.40 13.31 2.07
CA ASN A 46 -1.31 13.24 3.52
C ASN A 46 -1.12 11.77 3.95
N ARG A 47 -0.50 11.57 5.11
CA ARG A 47 -0.38 10.24 5.70
C ARG A 47 -1.78 9.67 6.00
N CYS A 48 -2.01 8.45 5.53
CA CYS A 48 -3.19 7.67 5.87
C CYS A 48 -3.04 7.09 7.27
N ASP A 49 -3.91 7.49 8.20
CA ASP A 49 -3.95 6.97 9.58
C ASP A 49 -4.90 5.75 9.66
N TYR A 50 -4.45 4.61 9.14
CA TYR A 50 -5.24 3.37 9.11
C TYR A 50 -5.08 2.52 10.37
N LYS A 51 -6.07 1.68 10.67
CA LYS A 51 -5.97 0.59 11.65
C LYS A 51 -6.45 -0.71 11.04
N LEU A 52 -5.51 -1.55 10.63
CA LEU A 52 -5.81 -2.84 10.03
C LEU A 52 -6.00 -3.87 11.13
N LYS A 53 -7.27 -4.14 11.47
CA LYS A 53 -7.64 -5.16 12.45
C LYS A 53 -7.48 -6.55 11.86
N LEU A 54 -6.71 -7.38 12.54
CA LEU A 54 -6.46 -8.77 12.18
C LEU A 54 -7.25 -9.70 13.11
N LYS A 55 -7.16 -11.01 12.84
CA LYS A 55 -7.68 -12.03 13.76
C LYS A 55 -6.88 -11.96 15.07
N GLN A 56 -7.51 -12.37 16.18
CA GLN A 56 -6.89 -12.43 17.52
C GLN A 56 -6.57 -11.05 18.14
N ASP A 57 -7.39 -10.03 17.86
CA ASP A 57 -7.26 -8.67 18.42
C ASP A 57 -5.89 -7.98 18.19
N LYS A 58 -5.14 -8.44 17.18
CA LYS A 58 -3.95 -7.74 16.70
C LYS A 58 -4.35 -6.64 15.73
N GLU A 59 -3.64 -5.52 15.75
CA GLU A 59 -3.79 -4.46 14.77
C GLU A 59 -2.44 -4.06 14.17
N ILE A 60 -2.47 -3.62 12.91
CA ILE A 60 -1.34 -2.96 12.25
C ILE A 60 -1.74 -1.52 11.99
N SER A 61 -0.84 -0.61 12.34
CA SER A 61 -0.94 0.81 12.13
C SER A 61 0.20 1.31 11.26
N PRO A 62 0.06 2.50 10.66
CA PRO A 62 1.13 3.10 9.88
C PRO A 62 2.38 3.48 10.69
N GLU A 63 2.34 3.42 12.03
CA GLU A 63 3.48 3.67 12.92
C GLU A 63 4.34 2.41 13.13
N ASP A 64 3.82 1.22 12.78
CA ASP A 64 4.53 -0.02 12.97
C ASP A 64 5.66 -0.15 11.95
N ASN A 65 6.86 -0.43 12.43
CA ASN A 65 7.99 -0.73 11.57
C ASN A 65 7.83 -2.12 10.92
N TRP A 66 8.67 -2.38 9.92
CA TRP A 66 8.58 -3.61 9.14
C TRP A 66 8.76 -4.89 9.98
N ASP A 67 9.70 -4.89 10.93
CA ASP A 67 9.94 -6.04 11.81
C ASP A 67 8.71 -6.36 12.67
N THR A 68 8.03 -5.34 13.20
CA THR A 68 6.77 -5.50 13.95
C THR A 68 5.69 -6.10 13.07
N ILE A 69 5.50 -5.59 11.85
CA ILE A 69 4.51 -6.12 10.90
C ILE A 69 4.80 -7.59 10.59
N GLN A 70 6.06 -7.95 10.34
CA GLN A 70 6.46 -9.35 10.11
C GLN A 70 6.24 -10.23 11.34
N SER A 71 6.46 -9.73 12.55
CA SER A 71 6.19 -10.49 13.79
C SER A 71 4.69 -10.78 13.98
N ILE A 72 3.83 -9.90 13.47
CA ILE A 72 2.37 -10.02 13.55
C ILE A 72 1.84 -10.95 12.46
N LEU A 73 2.27 -10.78 11.21
CA LEU A 73 1.77 -11.51 10.04
C LEU A 73 2.50 -12.83 9.76
N GLY A 74 3.69 -13.01 10.31
CA GLY A 74 4.60 -14.11 9.98
C GLY A 74 5.41 -13.84 8.72
N SER A 75 5.91 -14.91 8.10
CA SER A 75 6.72 -14.79 6.88
C SER A 75 5.87 -14.40 5.66
N PRO A 76 6.37 -13.52 4.78
CA PRO A 76 5.75 -13.23 3.49
C PRO A 76 5.55 -14.47 2.61
N ILE A 77 4.60 -14.37 1.68
CA ILE A 77 4.37 -15.38 0.65
C ILE A 77 5.42 -15.22 -0.45
N GLY A 78 6.48 -16.02 -0.37
CA GLY A 78 7.56 -16.02 -1.34
C GLY A 78 8.53 -14.84 -1.21
N PRO A 79 9.49 -14.71 -2.16
CA PRO A 79 10.45 -13.62 -2.16
C PRO A 79 9.78 -12.27 -2.52
N PRO A 80 10.33 -11.14 -2.05
CA PRO A 80 9.83 -9.82 -2.43
C PRO A 80 10.06 -9.52 -3.90
N ILE A 81 9.15 -8.74 -4.50
CA ILE A 81 9.38 -8.11 -5.79
C ILE A 81 10.21 -6.86 -5.56
N ILE A 82 11.29 -6.72 -6.32
CA ILE A 82 12.16 -5.53 -6.25
C ILE A 82 11.69 -4.55 -7.31
N PHE A 83 11.33 -3.34 -6.87
CA PHE A 83 10.95 -2.24 -7.74
C PHE A 83 12.04 -1.16 -7.70
N LYS A 84 12.83 -1.07 -8.78
CA LYS A 84 13.85 -0.03 -8.94
C LYS A 84 13.24 1.14 -9.70
N ARG A 85 13.08 2.28 -9.03
CA ARG A 85 12.80 3.58 -9.67
C ARG A 85 14.13 4.21 -10.06
N ASP A 86 14.12 5.14 -11.02
CA ASP A 86 15.33 5.89 -11.39
C ASP A 86 15.88 6.61 -10.15
N GLU A 87 17.21 6.67 -10.05
CA GLU A 87 17.93 7.06 -8.81
C GLU A 87 17.63 8.51 -8.39
N ASP A 88 17.21 9.36 -9.33
CA ASP A 88 16.81 10.74 -9.06
C ASP A 88 15.44 10.86 -8.34
N ILE A 89 14.67 9.77 -8.24
CA ILE A 89 13.28 9.76 -7.76
C ILE A 89 13.16 9.13 -6.36
N ASN A 90 14.07 8.22 -5.98
CA ASN A 90 14.09 7.61 -4.64
C ASN A 90 15.52 7.59 -4.05
N PRO A 91 15.84 8.48 -3.09
CA PRO A 91 17.17 8.57 -2.49
C PRO A 91 17.54 7.35 -1.63
N PHE A 92 16.60 6.46 -1.33
CA PHE A 92 16.83 5.24 -0.52
C PHE A 92 17.04 3.98 -1.35
N GLY A 93 17.04 4.09 -2.69
CA GLY A 93 17.31 2.97 -3.60
C GLY A 93 16.07 2.19 -4.02
N SER A 94 16.24 0.88 -4.26
CA SER A 94 15.14 0.01 -4.70
C SER A 94 14.15 -0.25 -3.57
N THR A 95 12.86 -0.23 -3.92
CA THR A 95 11.78 -0.54 -3.00
C THR A 95 11.42 -2.02 -3.08
N HIS A 96 11.06 -2.65 -1.96
CA HIS A 96 10.69 -4.06 -1.89
C HIS A 96 9.19 -4.19 -1.68
N ILE A 97 8.55 -5.06 -2.47
CA ILE A 97 7.12 -5.35 -2.34
C ILE A 97 6.95 -6.77 -1.81
N TYR A 98 6.42 -6.88 -0.60
CA TYR A 98 6.17 -8.14 0.10
C TYR A 98 4.69 -8.52 0.03
N GLY A 99 4.41 -9.76 -0.36
CA GLY A 99 3.05 -10.30 -0.45
C GLY A 99 2.61 -11.08 0.78
N TYR A 100 1.38 -10.85 1.22
CA TYR A 100 0.64 -11.69 2.17
C TYR A 100 -0.74 -12.01 1.61
N ASN A 101 -1.50 -12.85 2.30
CA ASN A 101 -2.86 -13.16 1.88
C ASN A 101 -3.72 -11.88 1.87
N HIS A 102 -4.13 -11.45 0.67
CA HIS A 102 -4.90 -10.22 0.40
C HIS A 102 -4.20 -8.88 0.75
N LEU A 103 -2.90 -8.88 1.03
CA LEU A 103 -2.15 -7.66 1.40
C LEU A 103 -0.83 -7.59 0.63
N LEU A 104 -0.40 -6.36 0.33
CA LEU A 104 0.89 -6.04 -0.25
C LEU A 104 1.49 -4.89 0.54
N PHE A 105 2.77 -5.01 0.92
CA PHE A 105 3.50 -3.96 1.60
C PHE A 105 4.66 -3.50 0.73
N GLU A 106 4.73 -2.19 0.48
CA GLU A 106 5.87 -1.52 -0.14
C GLU A 106 6.77 -1.00 1.00
N VAL A 107 8.03 -1.45 1.02
CA VAL A 107 9.02 -1.21 2.09
C VAL A 107 10.32 -0.71 1.48
#